data_AF-A0A522UC25-F1
#
_entry.id   AF-A0A522UC25-F1
#
_cell.length_a   1.000
_cell.length_b   1.000
_cell.length_c   1.000
_cell.angle_alpha   90.00
_cell.angle_beta   90.00
_cell.angle_gamma   90.00
#
_symmetry.space_group_name_H-M   'P 1'
#
loop_
_entity.id
_entity.type
_entity.pdbx_description
1 polymer ?
#
loop_
_entity_poly.entity_id
_entity_poly.type
_entity_poly.pdbx_seq_one_letter_code
_entity_poly.pdbx_strand_id
1 'polypeptide(L)'
;TSGTQSVSPTSAQTYNLSCTGAGGTTSQSVNLAVTAPTTGDIWASKTGMPGMQSMSGAVSINNRVYVIGGNRFSDIPSVYNYEYDPATNTWATKTGMPTARSGAFVATVNNKIYVIGGYGWAGVYYTTNEEYNPATNTWATKTGMPTARAYGGVAVANGKIYAMGGKFYAGTAGYIQTIYAGDITITLTYYPGGSDVIVSSNEEYDPATDTWAIKTSMPVGKTGIVSSSANNKIYVIGGYYQANSSTAPVYYNTRNEEYDPVTNLWTIKADRLTQGTSSNGAVSVNNKIYVIGGTTNEEYDPIANTWTLKASIPTWQWAPIGATVNNKAYIFDLLNSVGYTMEYTP
;
A
#
# COMPACT_ATOMS: atom_id res chain seq x y z
N THR A 1 4.57 -2.37 -39.66
CA THR A 1 3.25 -1.75 -39.94
C THR A 1 2.47 -1.70 -38.64
N SER A 2 1.76 -0.61 -38.33
CA SER A 2 0.82 -0.60 -37.21
C SER A 2 -0.51 -1.16 -37.67
N GLY A 3 -1.15 -1.95 -36.82
CA GLY A 3 -2.47 -2.54 -37.06
C GLY A 3 -3.10 -2.91 -35.72
N THR A 4 -4.42 -2.86 -35.66
CA THR A 4 -5.20 -3.22 -34.46
C THR A 4 -6.03 -4.45 -34.78
N GLN A 5 -5.94 -5.49 -33.96
CA GLN A 5 -6.76 -6.70 -34.08
C GLN A 5 -7.47 -6.94 -32.74
N SER A 6 -8.76 -7.28 -32.80
CA SER A 6 -9.54 -7.62 -31.62
C SER A 6 -9.46 -9.12 -31.36
N VAL A 7 -9.05 -9.50 -30.15
CA VAL A 7 -8.98 -10.89 -29.68
C VAL A 7 -10.06 -11.14 -28.65
N SER A 8 -10.65 -12.35 -28.68
CA SER A 8 -11.62 -12.75 -27.67
C SER A 8 -10.92 -13.20 -26.39
N PRO A 9 -11.52 -13.02 -25.20
CA PRO A 9 -10.83 -13.21 -23.91
C PRO A 9 -10.59 -14.69 -23.51
N THR A 10 -10.61 -15.62 -24.46
CA THR A 10 -10.32 -17.04 -24.21
C THR A 10 -9.48 -17.66 -25.31
N SER A 11 -9.07 -16.89 -26.32
CA SER A 11 -8.27 -17.37 -27.45
C SER A 11 -6.82 -16.95 -27.29
N ALA A 12 -5.91 -17.92 -27.25
CA ALA A 12 -4.48 -17.67 -27.49
C ALA A 12 -4.26 -17.41 -28.99
N GLN A 13 -3.53 -16.36 -29.33
CA GLN A 13 -3.19 -16.05 -30.71
C GLN A 13 -1.68 -15.84 -30.85
N THR A 14 -1.09 -16.51 -31.85
CA THR A 14 0.31 -16.30 -32.23
C THR A 14 0.39 -15.17 -33.23
N TYR A 15 1.15 -14.13 -32.88
CA TYR A 15 1.44 -13.02 -33.78
C TYR A 15 2.87 -13.16 -34.30
N ASN A 16 3.02 -13.09 -35.62
CA ASN A 16 4.31 -13.03 -36.27
C ASN A 16 4.66 -11.57 -36.54
N LEU A 17 5.65 -11.05 -35.83
CA LEU A 17 6.22 -9.74 -36.04
C LEU A 17 7.38 -9.90 -37.02
N SER A 18 7.22 -9.37 -38.23
CA SER A 18 8.32 -9.28 -39.20
C SER A 18 8.83 -7.86 -39.28
N CYS A 19 10.15 -7.69 -39.29
CA CYS A 19 10.80 -6.45 -39.65
C CYS A 19 11.66 -6.68 -40.90
N THR A 20 11.56 -5.73 -41.84
CA THR A 20 12.34 -5.76 -43.09
C THR A 20 13.17 -4.50 -43.14
N GLY A 21 14.49 -4.67 -43.24
CA GLY A 21 15.45 -3.59 -43.42
C GLY A 21 16.32 -3.82 -44.66
N ALA A 22 17.28 -2.93 -44.89
CA ALA A 22 18.20 -3.01 -46.03
C ALA A 22 19.03 -4.32 -46.07
N GLY A 23 19.11 -5.05 -44.96
CA GLY A 23 19.79 -6.35 -44.84
C GLY A 23 18.90 -7.60 -44.93
N GLY A 24 17.62 -7.46 -45.29
CA GLY A 24 16.68 -8.58 -45.41
C GLY A 24 15.54 -8.55 -44.38
N THR A 25 14.79 -9.65 -44.30
CA THR A 25 13.63 -9.81 -43.41
C THR A 25 13.96 -10.77 -42.27
N THR A 26 13.73 -10.34 -41.02
CA THR A 26 13.72 -11.22 -39.85
C THR A 26 12.32 -11.23 -39.23
N SER A 27 11.92 -12.37 -38.67
CA SER A 27 10.60 -12.55 -38.05
C SER A 27 10.75 -13.17 -36.66
N GLN A 28 9.94 -12.70 -35.71
CA GLN A 28 9.80 -13.28 -34.38
C GLN A 28 8.32 -13.56 -34.09
N SER A 29 8.03 -14.74 -33.55
CA SER A 29 6.68 -15.10 -33.10
C SER A 29 6.52 -14.78 -31.63
N VAL A 30 5.42 -14.10 -31.28
CA VAL A 30 4.99 -13.90 -29.88
C VAL A 30 3.60 -14.51 -29.70
N ASN A 31 3.41 -15.27 -28.62
CA ASN A 31 2.11 -15.79 -28.24
C ASN A 31 1.46 -14.82 -27.23
N LEU A 32 0.26 -14.33 -27.55
CA LEU A 32 -0.52 -13.46 -26.70
C LEU A 32 -1.81 -14.20 -26.32
N ALA A 33 -1.97 -14.45 -25.02
CA ALA A 33 -3.19 -14.97 -24.44
C ALA A 33 -3.96 -13.83 -23.77
N VAL A 34 -5.20 -13.61 -24.18
CA VAL A 34 -6.13 -12.71 -23.48
C VAL A 34 -7.07 -13.58 -22.67
N THR A 35 -7.18 -13.31 -21.37
CA THR A 35 -8.08 -14.03 -20.46
C THR A 35 -9.21 -13.10 -20.03
N ALA A 36 -10.46 -13.57 -20.07
CA ALA A 36 -11.62 -12.85 -19.55
C ALA A 36 -11.46 -12.72 -18.03
N PRO A 37 -11.86 -11.58 -17.44
CA PRO A 37 -12.11 -11.54 -16.01
C PRO A 37 -13.09 -12.66 -15.62
N THR A 38 -12.85 -13.29 -14.47
CA THR A 38 -13.75 -14.33 -13.96
C THR A 38 -15.18 -13.79 -13.82
N THR A 39 -16.17 -14.50 -14.35
CA THR A 39 -17.61 -14.11 -14.37
C THR A 39 -18.31 -14.14 -13.00
N GLY A 40 -17.55 -13.99 -11.90
CA GLY A 40 -18.05 -13.91 -10.52
C GLY A 40 -17.66 -12.61 -9.80
N ASP A 41 -16.75 -11.81 -10.36
CA ASP A 41 -16.25 -10.58 -9.75
C ASP A 41 -17.33 -9.47 -9.81
N ILE A 42 -17.83 -9.02 -8.66
CA ILE A 42 -18.87 -7.98 -8.57
C ILE A 42 -18.33 -6.73 -7.87
N TRP A 43 -18.48 -5.58 -8.54
CA TRP A 43 -18.20 -4.25 -8.00
C TRP A 43 -19.50 -3.51 -7.66
N ALA A 44 -19.56 -2.89 -6.48
CA ALA A 44 -20.66 -2.05 -6.07
C ALA A 44 -20.17 -0.72 -5.50
N SER A 45 -20.74 0.39 -5.99
CA SER A 45 -20.50 1.71 -5.40
C SER A 45 -21.22 1.84 -4.06
N LYS A 46 -20.55 2.49 -3.10
CA LYS A 46 -21.01 2.72 -1.73
C LYS A 46 -20.96 4.20 -1.38
N THR A 47 -21.41 4.54 -0.18
CA THR A 47 -21.31 5.91 0.33
C THR A 47 -19.85 6.33 0.36
N GLY A 48 -19.53 7.41 -0.33
CA GLY A 48 -18.17 7.93 -0.45
C GLY A 48 -17.55 8.31 0.90
N MET A 49 -16.24 8.12 1.00
CA MET A 49 -15.47 8.45 2.20
C MET A 49 -15.59 9.96 2.52
N PRO A 50 -15.88 10.33 3.77
CA PRO A 50 -15.94 11.73 4.17
C PRO A 50 -14.55 12.34 4.24
N GLY A 51 -14.41 13.55 3.70
CA GLY A 51 -13.13 14.26 3.68
C GLY A 51 -12.15 13.64 2.68
N MET A 52 -11.30 14.49 2.12
CA MET A 52 -10.26 14.04 1.20
C MET A 52 -9.12 13.44 2.01
N GLN A 53 -8.82 12.15 1.84
CA GLN A 53 -7.61 11.54 2.38
C GLN A 53 -6.86 10.66 1.35
N SER A 54 -5.64 11.03 0.98
CA SER A 54 -4.70 10.16 0.26
C SER A 54 -3.67 9.60 1.24
N MET A 55 -3.03 8.47 0.91
CA MET A 55 -1.96 7.89 1.75
C MET A 55 -2.39 7.59 3.21
N SER A 56 -3.69 7.35 3.44
CA SER A 56 -4.21 6.86 4.73
C SER A 56 -3.91 5.38 4.90
N GLY A 57 -4.09 4.86 6.11
CA GLY A 57 -4.18 3.42 6.33
C GLY A 57 -5.64 2.96 6.40
N ALA A 58 -5.95 1.81 5.81
CA ALA A 58 -7.27 1.16 5.94
C ALA A 58 -7.11 -0.20 6.62
N VAL A 59 -7.90 -0.45 7.67
CA VAL A 59 -7.89 -1.72 8.42
C VAL A 59 -9.29 -2.13 8.82
N SER A 60 -9.53 -3.41 9.04
CA SER A 60 -10.81 -3.91 9.53
C SER A 60 -10.73 -4.44 10.96
N ILE A 61 -11.80 -4.24 11.72
CA ILE A 61 -12.01 -4.77 13.07
C ILE A 61 -13.51 -4.88 13.32
N ASN A 62 -13.95 -6.01 13.88
CA ASN A 62 -15.36 -6.24 14.28
C ASN A 62 -16.38 -5.90 13.18
N ASN A 63 -16.13 -6.33 11.94
CA ASN A 63 -16.96 -6.07 10.75
C ASN A 63 -17.11 -4.59 10.37
N ARG A 64 -16.19 -3.74 10.83
CA ARG A 64 -16.07 -2.34 10.43
C ARG A 64 -14.77 -2.12 9.71
N VAL A 65 -14.73 -1.07 8.90
CA VAL A 65 -13.48 -0.57 8.31
C VAL A 65 -13.12 0.75 8.97
N TYR A 66 -11.85 0.95 9.25
CA TYR A 66 -11.30 2.21 9.75
C TYR A 66 -10.32 2.76 8.72
N VAL A 67 -10.50 4.02 8.37
CA VAL A 67 -9.54 4.80 7.59
C VAL A 67 -8.88 5.81 8.50
N ILE A 68 -7.55 5.78 8.54
CA ILE A 68 -6.74 6.42 9.56
C ILE A 68 -5.71 7.35 8.91
N GLY A 69 -5.75 8.64 9.29
CA GLY A 69 -4.75 9.63 8.92
C GLY A 69 -4.74 10.01 7.45
N GLY A 70 -3.54 10.00 6.85
CA GLY A 70 -3.34 10.41 5.45
C GLY A 70 -3.27 11.92 5.26
N ASN A 71 -3.20 12.32 4.00
CA ASN A 71 -3.12 13.70 3.57
C ASN A 71 -4.49 14.27 3.23
N ARG A 72 -4.81 15.44 3.76
CA ARG A 72 -5.86 16.33 3.25
C ARG A 72 -5.33 17.21 2.13
N PHE A 73 -6.21 18.04 1.57
CA PHE A 73 -5.94 19.07 0.55
C PHE A 73 -4.48 19.54 0.53
N SER A 74 -3.86 19.56 -0.65
CA SER A 74 -2.47 20.04 -0.83
C SER A 74 -1.43 19.25 -0.03
N ASP A 75 -1.60 17.94 0.10
CA ASP A 75 -0.67 17.02 0.76
C ASP A 75 -0.41 17.33 2.24
N ILE A 76 -1.44 17.87 2.92
CA ILE A 76 -1.37 18.24 4.34
C ILE A 76 -1.59 16.99 5.21
N PRO A 77 -0.59 16.54 6.00
CA PRO A 77 -0.78 15.41 6.90
C PRO A 77 -1.90 15.69 7.91
N SER A 78 -2.74 14.70 8.15
CA SER A 78 -3.98 14.86 8.89
C SER A 78 -4.05 13.96 10.13
N VAL A 79 -4.90 14.34 11.08
CA VAL A 79 -5.22 13.54 12.28
C VAL A 79 -6.53 12.76 12.14
N TYR A 80 -7.24 12.89 11.02
CA TYR A 80 -8.64 12.50 10.94
C TYR A 80 -8.81 11.00 10.72
N ASN A 81 -9.76 10.43 11.45
CA ASN A 81 -10.07 9.01 11.43
C ASN A 81 -11.56 8.81 11.20
N TYR A 82 -11.88 7.83 10.37
CA TYR A 82 -13.25 7.50 10.00
C TYR A 82 -13.50 6.01 10.14
N GLU A 83 -14.70 5.67 10.61
CA GLU A 83 -15.21 4.31 10.62
C GLU A 83 -16.30 4.20 9.57
N TYR A 84 -16.22 3.17 8.74
CA TYR A 84 -17.24 2.77 7.81
C TYR A 84 -17.98 1.53 8.32
N ASP A 85 -19.30 1.59 8.27
CA ASP A 85 -20.20 0.48 8.50
C ASP A 85 -20.70 -0.09 7.17
N PRO A 86 -20.21 -1.26 6.74
CA PRO A 86 -20.71 -1.90 5.53
C PRO A 86 -22.19 -2.32 5.60
N ALA A 87 -22.71 -2.59 6.80
CA ALA A 87 -24.08 -3.08 6.97
C ALA A 87 -25.12 -1.98 6.77
N THR A 88 -24.82 -0.76 7.22
CA THR A 88 -25.69 0.42 7.04
C THR A 88 -25.23 1.33 5.90
N ASN A 89 -24.05 1.08 5.31
CA ASN A 89 -23.43 1.91 4.29
C ASN A 89 -23.26 3.37 4.76
N THR A 90 -22.78 3.55 5.99
CA THR A 90 -22.59 4.88 6.59
C THR A 90 -21.20 5.07 7.16
N TRP A 91 -20.77 6.32 7.24
CA TRP A 91 -19.51 6.72 7.85
C TRP A 91 -19.74 7.45 9.18
N ALA A 92 -18.81 7.28 10.11
CA ALA A 92 -18.75 8.00 11.37
C ALA A 92 -17.34 8.55 11.61
N THR A 93 -17.24 9.80 12.06
CA THR A 93 -15.98 10.40 12.52
C THR A 93 -15.58 9.80 13.87
N LYS A 94 -14.29 9.47 14.02
CA LYS A 94 -13.70 8.97 15.28
C LYS A 94 -12.70 9.96 15.85
N THR A 95 -12.24 9.71 17.07
CA THR A 95 -11.22 10.55 17.72
C THR A 95 -9.97 10.63 16.86
N GLY A 96 -9.51 11.85 16.58
CA GLY A 96 -8.33 12.09 15.77
C GLY A 96 -7.05 11.55 16.41
N MET A 97 -6.07 11.20 15.58
CA MET A 97 -4.74 10.79 16.03
C MET A 97 -4.06 11.92 16.83
N PRO A 98 -3.27 11.60 17.88
CA PRO A 98 -2.45 12.61 18.55
C PRO A 98 -1.43 13.28 17.62
N THR A 99 -0.88 12.52 16.66
CA THR A 99 0.11 13.02 15.69
C THR A 99 -0.47 13.03 14.27
N ALA A 100 -0.37 14.18 13.57
CA ALA A 100 -0.78 14.29 12.17
C ALA A 100 0.26 13.66 11.24
N ARG A 101 -0.16 12.68 10.41
CA ARG A 101 0.77 11.94 9.53
C ARG A 101 0.07 11.24 8.37
N SER A 102 0.82 11.05 7.29
CA SER A 102 0.47 10.24 6.13
C SER A 102 1.50 9.15 5.86
N GLY A 103 1.16 8.16 5.05
CA GLY A 103 2.07 7.06 4.70
C GLY A 103 2.53 6.23 5.89
N ALA A 104 1.75 6.21 6.97
CA ALA A 104 2.03 5.45 8.17
C ALA A 104 1.75 3.96 7.95
N PHE A 105 2.44 3.10 8.71
CA PHE A 105 2.14 1.68 8.78
C PHE A 105 0.93 1.50 9.71
N VAL A 106 -0.22 1.08 9.16
CA VAL A 106 -1.46 0.90 9.93
C VAL A 106 -1.87 -0.56 9.95
N ALA A 107 -2.00 -1.15 11.14
CA ALA A 107 -2.32 -2.57 11.31
C ALA A 107 -3.25 -2.83 12.50
N THR A 108 -3.92 -3.98 12.48
CA THR A 108 -4.79 -4.43 13.56
C THR A 108 -4.24 -5.67 14.26
N VAL A 109 -4.13 -5.59 15.58
CA VAL A 109 -3.79 -6.73 16.45
C VAL A 109 -4.63 -6.63 17.71
N ASN A 110 -5.15 -7.76 18.20
CA ASN A 110 -5.89 -7.84 19.47
C ASN A 110 -6.99 -6.78 19.62
N ASN A 111 -7.77 -6.55 18.56
CA ASN A 111 -8.84 -5.56 18.52
C ASN A 111 -8.40 -4.11 18.79
N LYS A 112 -7.13 -3.79 18.48
CA LYS A 112 -6.57 -2.44 18.48
C LYS A 112 -6.04 -2.10 17.10
N ILE A 113 -5.97 -0.81 16.81
CA ILE A 113 -5.33 -0.28 15.60
C ILE A 113 -4.01 0.34 16.03
N TYR A 114 -2.93 0.00 15.35
CA TYR A 114 -1.61 0.61 15.56
C TYR A 114 -1.27 1.48 14.37
N VAL A 115 -0.79 2.69 14.65
CA VAL A 115 -0.32 3.63 13.64
C VAL A 115 1.15 3.92 13.92
N ILE A 116 2.01 3.44 13.04
CA ILE A 116 3.45 3.40 13.24
C ILE A 116 4.14 4.25 12.17
N GLY A 117 5.11 5.05 12.58
CA GLY A 117 5.93 5.86 11.69
C GLY A 117 5.12 6.92 10.94
N GLY A 118 5.41 7.07 9.65
CA GLY A 118 4.72 8.01 8.77
C GLY A 118 5.46 9.33 8.58
N TYR A 119 4.90 10.14 7.70
CA TYR A 119 5.44 11.43 7.27
C TYR A 119 4.54 12.56 7.76
N GLY A 120 5.14 13.51 8.44
CA GLY A 120 4.49 14.65 9.05
C GLY A 120 4.83 15.98 8.39
N TRP A 121 4.48 17.04 9.11
CA TRP A 121 4.76 18.40 8.68
C TRP A 121 6.25 18.65 8.50
N ALA A 122 6.56 19.50 7.51
CA ALA A 122 7.92 19.98 7.21
C ALA A 122 8.96 18.88 6.93
N GLY A 123 8.55 17.76 6.35
CA GLY A 123 9.50 16.74 5.94
C GLY A 123 9.86 15.72 7.02
N VAL A 124 9.24 15.78 8.19
CA VAL A 124 9.61 14.93 9.32
C VAL A 124 9.09 13.51 9.11
N TYR A 125 9.99 12.54 9.21
CA TYR A 125 9.64 11.13 9.32
C TYR A 125 9.59 10.75 10.80
N TYR A 126 8.55 10.02 11.21
CA TYR A 126 8.34 9.68 12.60
C TYR A 126 8.82 8.27 12.93
N THR A 127 9.24 8.07 14.19
CA THR A 127 9.31 6.75 14.83
C THR A 127 8.05 6.41 15.62
N THR A 128 7.15 7.38 15.79
CA THR A 128 5.99 7.31 16.70
C THR A 128 5.12 6.09 16.44
N ASN A 129 4.74 5.39 17.52
CA ASN A 129 3.75 4.32 17.51
C ASN A 129 2.58 4.72 18.43
N GLU A 130 1.37 4.75 17.86
CA GLU A 130 0.15 5.09 18.60
C GLU A 130 -0.88 3.98 18.43
N GLU A 131 -1.42 3.51 19.55
CA GLU A 131 -2.48 2.52 19.61
C GLU A 131 -3.83 3.21 19.78
N TYR A 132 -4.79 2.88 18.93
CA TYR A 132 -6.17 3.29 19.06
C TYR A 132 -7.03 2.12 19.54
N ASN A 133 -7.88 2.43 20.52
CA ASN A 133 -8.87 1.53 21.05
C ASN A 133 -10.27 1.91 20.53
N PRO A 134 -10.85 1.16 19.57
CA PRO A 134 -12.15 1.50 19.03
C PRO A 134 -13.30 1.36 20.03
N ALA A 135 -13.14 0.52 21.07
CA ALA A 135 -14.17 0.33 22.09
C ALA A 135 -14.33 1.54 23.01
N THR A 136 -13.25 2.27 23.28
CA THR A 136 -13.26 3.48 24.12
C THR A 136 -13.10 4.77 23.31
N ASN A 137 -12.80 4.66 22.01
CA ASN A 137 -12.54 5.78 21.12
C ASN A 137 -11.38 6.68 21.64
N THR A 138 -10.32 6.05 22.15
CA THR A 138 -9.15 6.72 22.75
C THR A 138 -7.83 6.22 22.17
N TRP A 139 -6.80 7.06 22.29
CA TRP A 139 -5.44 6.79 21.85
C TRP A 139 -4.49 6.58 23.04
N ALA A 140 -3.44 5.79 22.83
CA ALA A 140 -2.32 5.60 23.74
C ALA A 140 -1.00 5.59 22.97
N THR A 141 0.05 6.16 23.55
CA THR A 141 1.41 6.09 23.00
C THR A 141 2.05 4.74 23.33
N LYS A 142 2.81 4.20 22.38
CA LYS A 142 3.54 2.93 22.48
C LYS A 142 5.01 3.13 22.16
N THR A 143 5.83 2.09 22.37
CA THR A 143 7.24 2.12 21.99
C THR A 143 7.38 2.39 20.49
N GLY A 144 8.12 3.46 20.16
CA GLY A 144 8.39 3.87 18.79
C GLY A 144 9.28 2.88 18.03
N MET A 145 9.14 2.83 16.72
CA MET A 145 9.94 1.97 15.84
C MET A 145 11.42 2.40 15.83
N PRO A 146 12.37 1.46 15.65
CA PRO A 146 13.80 1.74 15.60
C PRO A 146 14.22 2.79 14.56
N THR A 147 13.61 2.77 13.37
CA THR A 147 14.01 3.64 12.25
C THR A 147 12.85 4.51 11.80
N ALA A 148 12.97 5.83 11.87
CA ALA A 148 11.95 6.73 11.35
C ALA A 148 11.76 6.55 9.84
N ARG A 149 10.54 6.23 9.38
CA ARG A 149 10.24 6.06 7.94
C ARG A 149 8.74 6.07 7.65
N ALA A 150 8.41 6.21 6.37
CA ALA A 150 7.04 6.18 5.84
C ALA A 150 6.98 5.41 4.52
N TYR A 151 5.76 5.21 4.00
CA TYR A 151 5.49 4.68 2.65
C TYR A 151 6.03 3.26 2.40
N GLY A 152 6.20 2.48 3.47
CA GLY A 152 6.54 1.06 3.40
C GLY A 152 5.31 0.16 3.44
N GLY A 153 5.54 -1.13 3.61
CA GLY A 153 4.52 -2.17 3.73
C GLY A 153 4.33 -2.58 5.18
N VAL A 154 3.09 -2.86 5.56
CA VAL A 154 2.72 -3.38 6.88
C VAL A 154 1.94 -4.69 6.73
N ALA A 155 2.27 -5.68 7.55
CA ALA A 155 1.51 -6.92 7.61
C ALA A 155 1.48 -7.47 9.04
N VAL A 156 0.49 -8.30 9.33
CA VAL A 156 0.32 -8.96 10.63
C VAL A 156 0.50 -10.46 10.44
N ALA A 157 1.34 -11.07 11.27
CA ALA A 157 1.49 -12.51 11.32
C ALA A 157 1.77 -12.95 12.75
N ASN A 158 1.16 -14.05 13.19
CA ASN A 158 1.34 -14.61 14.54
C ASN A 158 1.13 -13.57 15.67
N GLY A 159 0.17 -12.66 15.50
CA GLY A 159 -0.13 -11.61 16.49
C GLY A 159 0.89 -10.46 16.57
N LYS A 160 1.82 -10.38 15.63
CA LYS A 160 2.85 -9.33 15.57
C LYS A 160 2.75 -8.50 14.31
N ILE A 161 3.24 -7.27 14.38
CA ILE A 161 3.19 -6.29 13.28
C ILE A 161 4.57 -6.19 12.65
N TYR A 162 4.65 -6.28 11.32
CA TYR A 162 5.90 -6.16 10.58
C TYR A 162 5.86 -4.90 9.72
N ALA A 163 6.75 -3.96 10.00
CA ALA A 163 6.96 -2.75 9.23
C ALA A 163 8.15 -2.95 8.29
N MET A 164 7.91 -3.00 6.98
CA MET A 164 8.90 -3.39 5.98
C MET A 164 9.15 -2.28 4.98
N GLY A 165 10.41 -2.06 4.62
CA GLY A 165 10.81 -1.08 3.62
C GLY A 165 10.35 0.33 3.94
N GLY A 166 10.04 1.09 2.88
CA GLY A 166 9.69 2.51 2.96
C GLY A 166 10.90 3.40 2.75
N LYS A 167 10.74 4.68 3.07
CA LYS A 167 11.79 5.68 2.91
C LYS A 167 11.83 6.70 4.03
N PHE A 168 12.98 7.35 4.15
CA PHE A 168 13.20 8.54 4.96
C PHE A 168 14.20 9.46 4.26
N TYR A 169 14.45 10.65 4.81
CA TYR A 169 15.39 11.61 4.24
C TYR A 169 16.71 11.63 5.03
N ALA A 170 17.85 11.45 4.37
CA ALA A 170 19.17 11.57 5.01
C ALA A 170 19.84 12.90 4.62
N GLY A 171 20.19 13.73 5.62
CA GLY A 171 20.89 15.00 5.41
C GLY A 171 21.60 15.53 6.66
N THR A 172 22.74 16.21 6.48
CA THR A 172 23.58 16.78 7.53
C THR A 172 23.17 18.24 7.80
N ALA A 173 22.80 18.55 9.06
CA ALA A 173 22.46 19.89 9.61
C ALA A 173 21.38 20.71 8.85
N GLY A 174 20.18 20.78 9.43
CA GLY A 174 19.06 21.58 8.88
C GLY A 174 19.12 23.05 9.29
N TYR A 175 18.51 23.94 8.50
CA TYR A 175 18.23 25.32 8.93
C TYR A 175 16.85 25.39 9.58
N ILE A 176 16.77 26.17 10.66
CA ILE A 176 15.54 26.37 11.43
C ILE A 176 14.73 27.51 10.80
N GLN A 177 13.55 27.22 10.27
CA GLN A 177 12.59 28.23 9.84
C GLN A 177 11.48 28.36 10.89
N THR A 178 11.34 29.54 11.48
CA THR A 178 10.19 29.84 12.35
C THR A 178 9.08 30.45 11.52
N ILE A 179 7.93 29.78 11.48
CA ILE A 179 6.71 30.30 10.86
C ILE A 179 5.71 30.65 11.95
N TYR A 180 5.05 31.80 11.79
CA TYR A 180 3.95 32.22 12.64
C TYR A 180 2.63 31.86 11.97
N ALA A 181 1.81 31.03 12.63
CA ALA A 181 0.47 30.68 12.19
C ALA A 181 -0.52 31.03 13.32
N GLY A 182 -1.01 32.27 13.31
CA GLY A 182 -1.77 32.82 14.44
C GLY A 182 -0.89 32.94 15.68
N ASP A 183 -1.39 32.50 16.84
CA ASP A 183 -0.67 32.54 18.13
C ASP A 183 0.33 31.38 18.31
N ILE A 184 0.47 30.51 17.30
CA ILE A 184 1.37 29.36 17.35
C ILE A 184 2.67 29.70 16.64
N THR A 185 3.77 29.63 17.38
CA THR A 185 5.13 29.66 16.84
C THR A 185 5.54 28.23 16.46
N ILE A 186 5.71 27.97 15.17
CA ILE A 186 6.14 26.67 14.67
C ILE A 186 7.60 26.79 14.21
N THR A 187 8.47 26.02 14.85
CA THR A 187 9.89 25.93 14.50
C THR A 187 10.11 24.70 13.62
N LEU A 188 10.38 24.91 12.34
CA LEU A 188 10.62 23.88 11.34
C LEU A 188 12.11 23.67 11.13
N THR A 189 12.55 22.43 10.92
CA THR A 189 13.93 22.15 10.51
C THR A 189 13.92 21.63 9.08
N TYR A 190 14.52 22.38 8.15
CA TYR A 190 14.60 22.05 6.72
C TYR A 190 16.02 21.61 6.36
N TYR A 191 16.15 20.50 5.62
CA TYR A 191 17.43 19.92 5.19
C TYR A 191 17.58 20.03 3.66
N PRO A 192 18.18 21.12 3.11
CA PRO A 192 18.44 21.20 1.68
C PRO A 192 19.56 20.25 1.25
N GLY A 193 19.31 19.44 0.22
CA GLY A 193 20.34 18.63 -0.48
C GLY A 193 20.44 17.16 -0.09
N GLY A 194 19.54 16.63 0.73
CA GLY A 194 19.46 15.19 1.00
C GLY A 194 18.84 14.40 -0.16
N SER A 195 19.01 13.08 -0.13
CA SER A 195 18.30 12.15 -1.01
C SER A 195 17.35 11.29 -0.19
N ASP A 196 16.23 10.90 -0.81
CA ASP A 196 15.36 9.87 -0.25
C ASP A 196 16.17 8.58 -0.11
N VAL A 197 16.24 8.06 1.12
CA VAL A 197 16.85 6.76 1.42
C VAL A 197 15.74 5.73 1.48
N ILE A 198 15.70 4.86 0.48
CA ILE A 198 14.81 3.71 0.44
C ILE A 198 15.47 2.55 1.18
N VAL A 199 14.74 1.95 2.12
CA VAL A 199 15.28 0.89 2.97
C VAL A 199 14.69 -0.48 2.63
N SER A 200 15.42 -1.53 3.00
CA SER A 200 14.96 -2.92 2.95
C SER A 200 14.63 -3.49 4.34
N SER A 201 14.73 -2.68 5.39
CA SER A 201 14.57 -3.15 6.77
C SER A 201 13.21 -3.79 7.00
N ASN A 202 13.21 -4.83 7.83
CA ASN A 202 12.03 -5.52 8.33
C ASN A 202 12.07 -5.43 9.86
N GLU A 203 11.10 -4.73 10.45
CA GLU A 203 11.04 -4.51 11.90
C GLU A 203 9.74 -5.10 12.44
N GLU A 204 9.86 -6.00 13.42
CA GLU A 204 8.75 -6.66 14.09
C GLU A 204 8.42 -5.92 15.39
N TYR A 205 7.17 -5.50 15.55
CA TYR A 205 6.61 -5.01 16.79
C TYR A 205 5.75 -6.10 17.44
N ASP A 206 5.98 -6.31 18.73
CA ASP A 206 5.21 -7.21 19.57
C ASP A 206 4.30 -6.39 20.51
N PRO A 207 2.99 -6.31 20.24
CA PRO A 207 2.08 -5.54 21.08
C PRO A 207 1.89 -6.09 22.50
N ALA A 208 2.22 -7.37 22.73
CA ALA A 208 2.08 -7.98 24.06
C ALA A 208 3.18 -7.50 25.02
N THR A 209 4.38 -7.23 24.50
CA THR A 209 5.53 -6.76 25.28
C THR A 209 5.87 -5.29 25.04
N ASP A 210 5.23 -4.64 24.06
CA ASP A 210 5.53 -3.28 23.61
C ASP A 210 7.00 -3.09 23.21
N THR A 211 7.54 -4.06 22.47
CA THR A 211 8.96 -4.08 22.05
C THR A 211 9.14 -4.30 20.57
N TRP A 212 10.28 -3.87 20.06
CA TRP A 212 10.70 -4.04 18.67
C TRP A 212 11.85 -5.04 18.53
N ALA A 213 11.86 -5.79 17.43
CA ALA A 213 12.97 -6.64 17.01
C ALA A 213 13.30 -6.41 15.53
N ILE A 214 14.59 -6.35 15.21
CA ILE A 214 15.06 -6.29 13.81
C ILE A 214 15.05 -7.70 13.22
N LYS A 215 14.46 -7.86 12.04
CA LYS A 215 14.36 -9.12 11.30
C LYS A 215 15.21 -9.09 10.04
N THR A 216 15.30 -10.24 9.37
CA THR A 216 16.01 -10.33 8.10
C THR A 216 15.39 -9.35 7.11
N SER A 217 16.22 -8.46 6.56
CA SER A 217 15.82 -7.46 5.57
C SER A 217 15.34 -8.10 4.27
N MET A 218 14.48 -7.39 3.56
CA MET A 218 14.10 -7.75 2.20
C MET A 218 15.33 -7.83 1.28
N PRO A 219 15.32 -8.70 0.25
CA PRO A 219 16.41 -8.79 -0.71
C PRO A 219 16.71 -7.46 -1.43
N VAL A 220 15.69 -6.61 -1.61
CA VAL A 220 15.81 -5.29 -2.25
C VAL A 220 15.04 -4.26 -1.43
N GLY A 221 15.61 -3.06 -1.26
CA GLY A 221 14.93 -1.93 -0.63
C GLY A 221 13.85 -1.36 -1.54
N LYS A 222 12.64 -1.14 -1.00
CA LYS A 222 11.47 -0.71 -1.78
C LYS A 222 10.56 0.21 -0.97
N THR A 223 9.90 1.13 -1.67
CA THR A 223 8.84 2.00 -1.14
C THR A 223 7.60 1.91 -2.03
N GLY A 224 6.45 2.33 -1.52
CA GLY A 224 5.17 2.18 -2.23
C GLY A 224 4.82 0.71 -2.47
N ILE A 225 5.29 -0.16 -1.57
CA ILE A 225 5.02 -1.59 -1.63
C ILE A 225 3.64 -1.89 -1.11
N VAL A 226 3.08 -2.96 -1.65
CA VAL A 226 1.82 -3.51 -1.22
C VAL A 226 2.11 -4.76 -0.40
N SER A 227 1.50 -4.90 0.76
CA SER A 227 1.73 -6.04 1.65
C SER A 227 0.44 -6.65 2.17
N SER A 228 0.45 -7.97 2.27
CA SER A 228 -0.66 -8.70 2.90
C SER A 228 -0.18 -9.99 3.54
N SER A 229 -0.98 -10.49 4.48
CA SER A 229 -0.75 -11.77 5.13
C SER A 229 -1.68 -12.84 4.57
N ALA A 230 -1.15 -14.01 4.31
CA ALA A 230 -1.92 -15.21 3.98
C ALA A 230 -1.21 -16.44 4.57
N ASN A 231 -1.96 -17.37 5.17
CA ASN A 231 -1.41 -18.61 5.74
C ASN A 231 -0.23 -18.39 6.71
N ASN A 232 -0.31 -17.37 7.58
CA ASN A 232 0.75 -16.94 8.52
C ASN A 232 2.10 -16.55 7.86
N LYS A 233 2.11 -16.35 6.55
CA LYS A 233 3.23 -15.73 5.82
C LYS A 233 2.86 -14.31 5.44
N ILE A 234 3.89 -13.53 5.12
CA ILE A 234 3.75 -12.15 4.70
C ILE A 234 4.23 -12.06 3.26
N TYR A 235 3.47 -11.38 2.41
CA TYR A 235 3.82 -11.16 1.01
C TYR A 235 4.03 -9.67 0.80
N VAL A 236 5.15 -9.32 0.20
CA VAL A 236 5.50 -7.96 -0.23
C VAL A 236 5.54 -7.96 -1.75
N ILE A 237 4.64 -7.19 -2.37
CA ILE A 237 4.39 -7.22 -3.80
C ILE A 237 4.66 -5.83 -4.38
N GLY A 238 5.46 -5.83 -5.43
CA GLY A 238 5.69 -4.67 -6.27
C GLY A 238 6.50 -3.57 -5.59
N GLY A 239 5.99 -2.34 -5.65
CA GLY A 239 6.69 -1.12 -5.25
C GLY A 239 7.78 -0.69 -6.22
N TYR A 240 8.51 0.35 -5.83
CA TYR A 240 9.60 0.87 -6.64
C TYR A 240 10.85 1.13 -5.80
N TYR A 241 11.97 1.21 -6.50
CA TYR A 241 13.19 1.81 -5.98
C TYR A 241 13.68 2.88 -6.97
N GLN A 242 14.31 3.91 -6.43
CA GLN A 242 15.00 4.94 -7.19
C GLN A 242 16.45 4.93 -6.69
N ALA A 243 17.42 4.87 -7.61
CA ALA A 243 18.82 5.09 -7.22
C ALA A 243 18.98 6.51 -6.64
N ASN A 244 19.94 6.73 -5.75
CA ASN A 244 20.07 7.93 -4.88
C ASN A 244 20.24 9.29 -5.63
N SER A 245 19.26 9.71 -6.44
CA SER A 245 19.09 11.06 -6.95
C SER A 245 17.62 11.27 -7.37
N SER A 246 17.11 12.50 -7.22
CA SER A 246 15.77 12.87 -7.69
C SER A 246 15.61 12.78 -9.22
N THR A 247 16.70 12.59 -9.95
CA THR A 247 16.78 12.48 -11.41
C THR A 247 16.99 11.05 -11.90
N ALA A 248 17.24 10.08 -11.00
CA ALA A 248 17.48 8.70 -11.39
C ALA A 248 16.18 8.04 -11.89
N PRO A 249 16.27 7.10 -12.85
CA PRO A 249 15.10 6.34 -13.29
C PRO A 249 14.47 5.59 -12.11
N VAL A 250 13.14 5.68 -12.03
CA VAL A 250 12.32 4.92 -11.08
C VAL A 250 12.09 3.53 -11.66
N TYR A 251 12.48 2.49 -10.92
CA TYR A 251 12.30 1.11 -11.33
C TYR A 251 11.13 0.49 -10.59
N TYR A 252 10.02 0.30 -11.32
CA TYR A 252 8.86 -0.42 -10.82
C TYR A 252 9.09 -1.91 -10.87
N ASN A 253 8.85 -2.59 -9.74
CA ASN A 253 9.09 -4.01 -9.59
C ASN A 253 7.77 -4.79 -9.69
N THR A 254 7.80 -5.97 -10.30
CA THR A 254 6.69 -6.94 -10.30
C THR A 254 6.88 -8.04 -9.26
N ARG A 255 8.00 -8.02 -8.53
CA ARG A 255 8.40 -9.11 -7.66
C ARG A 255 7.46 -9.28 -6.49
N ASN A 256 7.12 -10.55 -6.25
CA ASN A 256 6.41 -11.03 -5.09
C ASN A 256 7.40 -11.74 -4.15
N GLU A 257 7.54 -11.23 -2.94
CA GLU A 257 8.49 -11.73 -1.95
C GLU A 257 7.72 -12.22 -0.72
N GLU A 258 7.84 -13.51 -0.41
CA GLU A 258 7.26 -14.11 0.78
C GLU A 258 8.27 -14.06 1.92
N TYR A 259 7.86 -13.52 3.06
CA TYR A 259 8.57 -13.61 4.31
C TYR A 259 7.90 -14.63 5.22
N ASP A 260 8.73 -15.49 5.80
CA ASP A 260 8.33 -16.45 6.81
C ASP A 260 8.77 -15.99 8.21
N PRO A 261 7.82 -15.56 9.07
CA PRO A 261 8.12 -15.16 10.44
C PRO A 261 8.76 -16.25 11.31
N VAL A 262 8.54 -17.53 10.99
CA VAL A 262 9.04 -18.66 11.78
C VAL A 262 10.51 -18.92 11.48
N THR A 263 10.88 -18.93 10.19
CA THR A 263 12.27 -19.18 9.76
C THR A 263 13.08 -17.89 9.65
N ASN A 264 12.43 -16.72 9.66
CA ASN A 264 13.05 -15.41 9.46
C ASN A 264 13.80 -15.32 8.11
N LEU A 265 13.20 -15.92 7.07
CA LEU A 265 13.76 -15.97 5.71
C LEU A 265 12.78 -15.43 4.67
N TRP A 266 13.36 -14.91 3.59
CA TRP A 266 12.63 -14.46 2.41
C TRP A 266 12.74 -15.48 1.28
N THR A 267 11.63 -15.69 0.56
CA THR A 267 11.56 -16.54 -0.63
C THR A 267 10.94 -15.73 -1.78
N ILE A 268 11.58 -15.78 -2.95
CA ILE A 268 11.01 -15.17 -4.17
C ILE A 268 9.90 -16.07 -4.71
N LYS A 269 8.74 -15.48 -5.02
CA LYS A 269 7.56 -16.16 -5.57
C LYS A 269 7.34 -15.75 -7.02
N ALA A 270 6.29 -16.30 -7.64
CA ALA A 270 5.92 -15.93 -8.99
C ALA A 270 5.70 -14.41 -9.10
N ASP A 271 6.35 -13.79 -10.07
CA ASP A 271 6.21 -12.36 -10.33
C ASP A 271 4.81 -12.04 -10.84
N ARG A 272 4.35 -10.82 -10.53
CA ARG A 272 3.07 -10.27 -10.97
C ARG A 272 2.98 -10.24 -12.51
N LEU A 273 1.78 -10.41 -13.07
CA LEU A 273 1.58 -10.51 -14.52
C LEU A 273 1.86 -9.19 -15.24
N THR A 274 1.53 -8.07 -14.59
CA THR A 274 1.75 -6.74 -15.16
C THR A 274 2.69 -5.90 -14.31
N GLN A 275 3.39 -4.98 -14.97
CA GLN A 275 4.23 -4.00 -14.30
C GLN A 275 3.41 -3.23 -13.27
N GLY A 276 3.80 -3.32 -11.99
CA GLY A 276 3.18 -2.58 -10.92
C GLY A 276 3.36 -1.07 -11.12
N THR A 277 2.39 -0.28 -10.69
CA THR A 277 2.56 1.17 -10.51
C THR A 277 2.77 1.45 -9.02
N SER A 278 3.31 2.61 -8.62
CA SER A 278 3.50 3.03 -7.21
C SER A 278 2.18 3.30 -6.46
N SER A 279 1.07 2.82 -7.01
CA SER A 279 -0.26 3.37 -6.90
C SER A 279 -1.30 2.26 -6.71
N ASN A 280 -0.86 1.10 -6.23
CA ASN A 280 -1.72 -0.06 -6.00
C ASN A 280 -1.97 -0.22 -4.50
N GLY A 281 -3.16 -0.68 -4.13
CA GLY A 281 -3.44 -1.27 -2.82
C GLY A 281 -3.42 -2.80 -2.90
N ALA A 282 -3.36 -3.49 -1.76
CA ALA A 282 -3.83 -4.87 -1.70
C ALA A 282 -4.64 -5.14 -0.46
N VAL A 283 -5.44 -6.18 -0.61
CA VAL A 283 -6.30 -6.75 0.40
C VAL A 283 -6.20 -8.27 0.29
N SER A 284 -6.24 -8.95 1.43
CA SER A 284 -6.39 -10.41 1.46
C SER A 284 -7.87 -10.77 1.59
N VAL A 285 -8.36 -11.65 0.73
CA VAL A 285 -9.69 -12.25 0.83
C VAL A 285 -9.54 -13.76 0.69
N ASN A 286 -10.09 -14.54 1.64
CA ASN A 286 -10.02 -16.02 1.60
C ASN A 286 -8.60 -16.60 1.38
N ASN A 287 -7.58 -16.06 2.08
CA ASN A 287 -6.16 -16.43 1.93
C ASN A 287 -5.55 -16.20 0.54
N LYS A 288 -6.24 -15.47 -0.34
CA LYS A 288 -5.70 -14.97 -1.60
C LYS A 288 -5.46 -13.47 -1.50
N ILE A 289 -4.51 -12.98 -2.28
CA ILE A 289 -4.11 -11.57 -2.24
C ILE A 289 -4.60 -10.91 -3.51
N TYR A 290 -5.38 -9.85 -3.35
CA TYR A 290 -5.89 -9.04 -4.45
C TYR A 290 -5.12 -7.75 -4.49
N VAL A 291 -4.34 -7.55 -5.55
CA VAL A 291 -3.68 -6.28 -5.85
C VAL A 291 -4.65 -5.48 -6.70
N ILE A 292 -5.14 -4.36 -6.15
CA ILE A 292 -6.19 -3.54 -6.72
C ILE A 292 -5.64 -2.13 -6.95
N GLY A 293 -5.94 -1.54 -8.11
CA GLY A 293 -5.42 -0.23 -8.52
C GLY A 293 -4.39 -0.31 -9.65
N GLY A 294 -4.02 0.85 -10.20
CA GLY A 294 -3.19 0.92 -11.41
C GLY A 294 -3.98 0.56 -12.68
N THR A 295 -3.37 -0.23 -13.58
CA THR A 295 -3.95 -0.59 -14.89
C THR A 295 -4.75 -1.90 -14.89
N THR A 296 -4.47 -2.81 -13.94
CA THR A 296 -5.10 -4.14 -13.86
C THR A 296 -5.24 -4.60 -12.40
N ASN A 297 -6.34 -5.29 -12.11
CA ASN A 297 -6.53 -5.98 -10.85
C ASN A 297 -6.05 -7.43 -11.00
N GLU A 298 -5.34 -7.93 -9.99
CA GLU A 298 -4.75 -9.27 -10.03
C GLU A 298 -4.94 -10.01 -8.71
N GLU A 299 -5.28 -11.28 -8.79
CA GLU A 299 -5.34 -12.21 -7.66
C GLU A 299 -4.07 -13.07 -7.66
N TYR A 300 -3.40 -13.14 -6.53
CA TYR A 300 -2.34 -14.11 -6.26
C TYR A 300 -2.88 -15.23 -5.37
N ASP A 301 -2.68 -16.47 -5.79
CA ASP A 301 -2.93 -17.67 -5.01
C ASP A 301 -1.60 -18.15 -4.40
N PRO A 302 -1.39 -18.02 -3.07
CA PRO A 302 -0.15 -18.42 -2.44
C PRO A 302 0.12 -19.93 -2.44
N ILE A 303 -0.91 -20.76 -2.54
CA ILE A 303 -0.78 -22.23 -2.55
C ILE A 303 -0.34 -22.69 -3.94
N ALA A 304 -1.02 -22.19 -4.98
CA ALA A 304 -0.67 -22.50 -6.36
C ALA A 304 0.58 -21.76 -6.83
N ASN A 305 0.95 -20.67 -6.15
CA ASN A 305 1.99 -19.72 -6.57
C ASN A 305 1.74 -19.18 -7.99
N THR A 306 0.50 -18.78 -8.25
CA THR A 306 0.06 -18.28 -9.56
C THR A 306 -0.71 -16.97 -9.43
N TRP A 307 -0.69 -16.20 -10.52
CA TRP A 307 -1.44 -14.96 -10.66
C TRP A 307 -2.58 -15.14 -11.66
N THR A 308 -3.72 -14.52 -11.39
CA THR A 308 -4.89 -14.49 -12.26
C THR A 308 -5.39 -13.05 -12.42
N LEU A 309 -5.70 -12.63 -13.65
CA LEU A 309 -6.31 -11.33 -13.90
C LEU A 309 -7.75 -11.28 -13.35
N LYS A 310 -8.10 -10.15 -12.74
CA LYS A 310 -9.41 -9.89 -12.14
C LYS A 310 -10.10 -8.69 -12.76
N ALA A 311 -11.41 -8.58 -12.57
CA ALA A 311 -12.20 -7.51 -13.14
C ALA A 311 -11.67 -6.15 -12.70
N SER A 312 -11.36 -5.29 -13.67
CA SER A 312 -10.92 -3.92 -13.42
C SER A 312 -11.97 -3.16 -12.62
N ILE A 313 -11.49 -2.26 -11.77
CA ILE A 313 -12.37 -1.34 -11.05
C ILE A 313 -13.08 -0.42 -12.07
N PRO A 314 -14.38 -0.13 -11.91
CA PRO A 314 -15.14 0.67 -12.89
C PRO A 314 -14.63 2.10 -13.10
N THR A 315 -13.80 2.61 -12.20
CA THR A 315 -13.28 3.99 -12.21
C THR A 315 -11.79 4.00 -11.94
N TRP A 316 -11.02 4.79 -12.68
CA TRP A 316 -9.58 4.91 -12.49
C TRP A 316 -9.24 5.36 -11.06
N GLN A 317 -8.28 4.68 -10.43
CA GLN A 317 -7.87 4.91 -9.05
C GLN A 317 -6.35 5.03 -8.96
N TRP A 318 -5.86 6.06 -8.27
CA TRP A 318 -4.43 6.42 -8.27
C TRP A 318 -3.68 5.92 -7.04
N ALA A 319 -4.33 5.66 -5.92
CA ALA A 319 -3.68 5.06 -4.75
C ALA A 319 -4.72 4.46 -3.80
N PRO A 320 -5.47 3.44 -4.24
CA PRO A 320 -6.49 2.86 -3.41
C PRO A 320 -5.90 2.23 -2.16
N ILE A 321 -6.57 2.48 -1.06
CA ILE A 321 -6.36 1.75 0.19
C ILE A 321 -7.53 0.80 0.36
N GLY A 322 -7.32 -0.32 1.04
CA GLY A 322 -8.38 -1.30 1.20
C GLY A 322 -8.34 -2.06 2.50
N ALA A 323 -9.50 -2.57 2.87
CA ALA A 323 -9.66 -3.48 4.00
C ALA A 323 -10.68 -4.57 3.64
N THR A 324 -10.57 -5.72 4.30
CA THR A 324 -11.48 -6.85 4.09
C THR A 324 -12.46 -6.99 5.24
N VAL A 325 -13.75 -7.12 4.94
CA VAL A 325 -14.81 -7.44 5.90
C VAL A 325 -15.69 -8.53 5.30
N ASN A 326 -15.95 -9.61 6.05
CA ASN A 326 -16.86 -10.70 5.65
C ASN A 326 -16.62 -11.22 4.22
N ASN A 327 -15.35 -11.51 3.89
CA ASN A 327 -14.90 -11.98 2.58
C ASN A 327 -15.17 -11.03 1.41
N LYS A 328 -15.35 -9.74 1.70
CA LYS A 328 -15.45 -8.68 0.71
C LYS A 328 -14.34 -7.67 0.92
N ALA A 329 -13.78 -7.18 -0.18
CA ALA A 329 -12.84 -6.08 -0.15
C ALA A 329 -13.59 -4.76 -0.25
N TYR A 330 -13.21 -3.80 0.59
CA TYR A 330 -13.67 -2.43 0.55
C TYR A 330 -12.48 -1.56 0.17
N ILE A 331 -12.63 -0.83 -0.93
CA ILE A 331 -11.57 -0.04 -1.55
C ILE A 331 -11.97 1.42 -1.47
N PHE A 332 -11.06 2.24 -0.98
CA PHE A 332 -11.24 3.66 -0.78
C PHE A 332 -10.19 4.39 -1.59
N ASP A 333 -10.62 5.42 -2.30
CA ASP A 333 -9.70 6.28 -3.06
C ASP A 333 -10.26 7.70 -3.16
N LEU A 334 -9.42 8.61 -3.63
CA LEU A 334 -9.78 9.96 -4.03
C LEU A 334 -9.72 10.11 -5.53
N LEU A 335 -10.77 10.69 -6.09
CA LEU A 335 -10.75 11.18 -7.47
C LEU A 335 -11.33 12.60 -7.48
N ASN A 336 -10.57 13.56 -8.00
CA ASN A 336 -11.00 14.97 -8.12
C ASN A 336 -11.57 15.56 -6.83
N SER A 337 -10.93 15.31 -5.69
CA SER A 337 -11.37 15.82 -4.39
C SER A 337 -12.67 15.20 -3.84
N VAL A 338 -13.15 14.13 -4.47
CA VAL A 338 -14.30 13.35 -4.01
C VAL A 338 -13.81 12.00 -3.49
N GLY A 339 -14.24 11.63 -2.29
CA GLY A 339 -13.96 10.32 -1.71
C GLY A 339 -14.87 9.25 -2.31
N TYR A 340 -14.27 8.15 -2.75
CA TYR A 340 -14.99 6.99 -3.30
C TYR A 340 -14.88 5.80 -2.36
N THR A 341 -15.91 4.96 -2.40
CA THR A 341 -15.92 3.67 -1.72
C THR A 341 -16.52 2.64 -2.64
N MET A 342 -15.74 1.59 -2.88
CA MET A 342 -16.09 0.49 -3.76
C MET A 342 -16.04 -0.81 -2.97
N GLU A 343 -17.11 -1.59 -3.02
CA GLU A 343 -17.15 -2.97 -2.52
C GLU A 343 -16.83 -3.91 -3.67
N TYR A 344 -15.93 -4.86 -3.43
CA TYR A 344 -15.53 -5.92 -4.34
C TYR A 344 -15.83 -7.27 -3.71
N THR A 345 -16.58 -8.09 -4.45
CA THR A 345 -16.86 -9.49 -4.12
C THR A 345 -16.19 -10.37 -5.19
N PRO A 346 -15.12 -11.11 -4.85
CA PRO A 346 -14.42 -11.99 -5.79
C PRO A 346 -15.16 -13.29 -6.11
#